data_AF-A0A1S8C550-F1
#
_entry.id   AF-A0A1S8C550-F1
#
_cell.length_a   1.000
_cell.length_b   1.000
_cell.length_c   1.000
_cell.angle_alpha   90.00
_cell.angle_beta   90.00
_cell.angle_gamma   90.00
#
_symmetry.space_group_name_H-M   'P 1'
#
loop_
_entity.id
_entity.type
_entity.pdbx_description
1 polymer ?
#
loop_
_entity_poly.entity_id
_entity_poly.type
_entity_poly.pdbx_seq_one_letter_code
_entity_poly.pdbx_strand_id
1 'polypeptide(L)'
;MLTVDPERGDGPELTGEAALMAALTAERTGRMTDIVATIQGEQDAIIRSDVRGVLVVQGGPGTGKTAVALHRAAYLLYTHRERLARSGLLVVGPTPTFLRYIADVLPALGETGVLLSGLGQLRPGLDARGTETPEVAELKGRLAMVDVLKAAVRDREVVPRGGRDLVVDGVRIGLRGPDLTSCRTVGRRASRMHNLARPAFARAVVDLVTDRFLGRIGNDVRGAESLLSRRDVDDVRQEMASDAGVRALIDGMWPVLSPEQLLRELMADPDRIRRVTKGWTDEERALLHRPADAEWTPADVPLLEELDELLGHDDSAERAAEA
;
A
#
# COMPACT_ATOMS: atom_id res chain seq x y z
N MET A 1 -15.76 -78.44 41.87
CA MET A 1 -16.67 -78.61 40.73
C MET A 1 -16.41 -77.44 39.78
N LEU A 2 -15.74 -77.71 38.64
CA LEU A 2 -15.52 -76.90 37.40
C LEU A 2 -14.71 -75.57 37.55
N THR A 3 -13.52 -75.29 36.98
CA THR A 3 -12.85 -75.33 35.63
C THR A 3 -13.03 -74.09 34.73
N VAL A 4 -11.89 -73.43 34.39
CA VAL A 4 -11.45 -72.60 33.21
C VAL A 4 -12.30 -71.36 32.79
N ASP A 5 -11.79 -70.22 32.28
CA ASP A 5 -10.56 -69.79 31.56
C ASP A 5 -10.38 -68.24 31.65
N PRO A 6 -9.18 -67.66 31.41
CA PRO A 6 -8.95 -66.21 31.38
C PRO A 6 -8.84 -65.68 29.94
N GLU A 7 -9.85 -64.93 29.47
CA GLU A 7 -9.70 -64.03 28.32
C GLU A 7 -10.41 -62.69 28.56
N ARG A 8 -9.62 -61.61 28.59
CA ARG A 8 -9.92 -60.36 27.88
C ARG A 8 -8.64 -59.56 27.77
N GLY A 9 -8.04 -59.70 26.58
CA GLY A 9 -6.80 -59.07 26.17
C GLY A 9 -6.91 -57.56 26.01
N ASP A 10 -5.76 -56.97 26.25
CA ASP A 10 -5.36 -55.58 26.11
C ASP A 10 -5.44 -55.11 24.65
N GLY A 11 -5.98 -53.92 24.43
CA GLY A 11 -5.90 -53.16 23.17
C GLY A 11 -5.95 -51.69 23.55
N PRO A 12 -5.06 -50.80 23.04
CA PRO A 12 -4.68 -50.59 21.63
C PRO A 12 -3.15 -50.52 21.37
N GLU A 13 -2.31 -50.90 22.34
CA GLU A 13 -0.84 -50.77 22.25
C GLU A 13 -0.22 -51.69 21.18
N LEU A 14 -0.75 -52.90 21.02
CA LEU A 14 -0.22 -53.92 20.12
C LEU A 14 -0.37 -53.57 18.63
N THR A 15 -1.31 -52.70 18.26
CA THR A 15 -1.55 -52.31 16.86
C THR A 15 -0.55 -51.24 16.39
N GLY A 16 -0.12 -50.36 17.29
CA GLY A 16 0.89 -49.32 17.01
C GLY A 16 2.30 -49.89 16.87
N GLU A 17 2.66 -50.85 17.72
CA GLU A 17 3.97 -51.49 17.71
C GLU A 17 4.17 -52.38 16.45
N ALA A 18 3.12 -53.09 16.03
CA ALA A 18 3.13 -53.87 14.79
C ALA A 18 3.26 -52.99 13.53
N ALA A 19 2.59 -51.84 13.48
CA ALA A 19 2.68 -50.89 12.38
C ALA A 19 4.06 -50.22 12.31
N LEU A 20 4.67 -49.91 13.47
CA LEU A 20 6.02 -49.36 13.57
C LEU A 20 7.08 -50.36 13.10
N MET A 21 6.96 -51.62 13.51
CA MET A 21 7.90 -52.69 13.11
C MET A 21 7.79 -53.01 11.61
N ALA A 22 6.60 -52.93 11.02
CA ALA A 22 6.39 -53.06 9.59
C ALA A 22 7.00 -51.89 8.79
N ALA A 23 6.95 -50.66 9.33
CA ALA A 23 7.57 -49.49 8.69
C ALA A 23 9.11 -49.52 8.78
N LEU A 24 9.68 -50.06 9.86
CA LEU A 24 11.14 -50.21 10.04
C LEU A 24 11.76 -51.31 9.17
N THR A 25 10.97 -52.30 8.76
CA THR A 25 11.43 -53.45 7.96
C THR A 25 11.19 -53.31 6.45
N ALA A 26 10.48 -52.26 6.01
CA ALA A 26 10.23 -52.01 4.60
C ALA A 26 11.47 -51.47 3.86
N GLU A 27 11.80 -52.07 2.71
CA GLU A 27 12.91 -51.62 1.86
C GLU A 27 12.74 -50.17 1.41
N ARG A 28 13.81 -49.38 1.55
CA ARG A 28 13.85 -47.96 1.15
C ARG A 28 13.88 -47.84 -0.37
N THR A 29 12.71 -47.69 -0.98
CA THR A 29 12.52 -47.54 -2.44
C THR A 29 12.65 -46.09 -2.94
N GLY A 30 13.09 -45.15 -2.10
CA GLY A 30 13.24 -43.74 -2.49
C GLY A 30 11.91 -43.01 -2.75
N ARG A 31 10.77 -43.64 -2.42
CA ARG A 31 9.46 -42.99 -2.30
C ARG A 31 8.95 -43.12 -0.87
N MET A 32 8.29 -42.07 -0.41
CA MET A 32 7.82 -41.91 0.97
C MET A 32 6.68 -42.91 1.26
N THR A 33 6.89 -43.88 2.15
CA THR A 33 5.85 -44.76 2.70
C THR A 33 5.28 -44.19 3.99
N ASP A 34 3.99 -44.45 4.20
CA ASP A 34 3.03 -43.62 4.94
C ASP A 34 3.14 -43.65 6.48
N ILE A 35 3.31 -42.48 7.10
CA ILE A 35 3.19 -42.24 8.55
C ILE A 35 1.70 -41.99 8.89
N VAL A 36 0.86 -43.02 8.81
CA VAL A 36 -0.62 -42.86 8.67
C VAL A 36 -1.45 -43.43 9.82
N ALA A 37 -1.59 -42.69 10.92
CA ALA A 37 -2.82 -42.77 11.72
C ALA A 37 -3.03 -41.52 12.59
N THR A 38 -1.99 -41.07 13.28
CA THR A 38 -2.09 -39.93 14.23
C THR A 38 -1.87 -38.58 13.55
N ILE A 39 -1.00 -38.49 12.54
CA ILE A 39 -0.74 -37.25 11.79
C ILE A 39 -1.95 -36.79 10.96
N GLN A 40 -2.81 -37.70 10.50
CA GLN A 40 -3.97 -37.35 9.67
C GLN A 40 -5.08 -36.65 10.46
N GLY A 41 -5.27 -36.98 11.75
CA GLY A 41 -6.30 -36.35 12.58
C GLY A 41 -6.02 -34.87 12.87
N GLU A 42 -4.77 -34.55 13.20
CA GLU A 42 -4.35 -33.16 13.43
C GLU A 42 -4.45 -32.32 12.15
N GLN A 43 -4.06 -32.88 11.01
CA GLN A 43 -4.17 -32.21 9.71
C GLN A 43 -5.63 -32.00 9.30
N ASP A 44 -6.52 -32.97 9.50
CA ASP A 44 -7.96 -32.83 9.22
C ASP A 44 -8.60 -31.75 10.10
N ALA A 45 -8.23 -31.68 11.39
CA ALA A 45 -8.70 -30.63 12.30
C ALA A 45 -8.30 -29.23 11.81
N ILE A 46 -7.07 -29.06 11.31
CA ILE A 46 -6.60 -27.80 10.69
C ILE A 46 -7.40 -27.50 9.41
N ILE A 47 -7.62 -28.49 8.56
CA ILE A 47 -8.36 -28.33 7.29
C ILE A 47 -9.80 -27.87 7.55
N ARG A 48 -10.47 -28.43 8.56
CA ARG A 48 -11.88 -28.18 8.86
C ARG A 48 -12.13 -27.09 9.91
N SER A 49 -11.09 -26.46 10.44
CA SER A 49 -11.25 -25.40 11.44
C SER A 49 -12.09 -24.23 10.89
N ASP A 50 -12.73 -23.47 11.77
CA ASP A 50 -13.63 -22.37 11.39
C ASP A 50 -12.96 -21.42 10.37
N VAL A 51 -13.76 -20.96 9.41
CA VAL A 51 -13.35 -20.07 8.32
C VAL A 51 -13.17 -18.62 8.80
N ARG A 52 -13.61 -18.28 10.00
CA ARG A 52 -13.47 -16.93 10.56
C ARG A 52 -12.14 -16.74 11.28
N GLY A 53 -11.53 -15.58 11.06
CA GLY A 53 -10.33 -15.16 11.77
C GLY A 53 -9.03 -15.58 11.09
N VAL A 54 -7.94 -15.58 11.87
CA VAL A 54 -6.59 -15.89 11.42
C VAL A 54 -6.18 -17.25 11.97
N LEU A 55 -5.71 -18.14 11.10
CA LEU A 55 -5.15 -19.43 11.47
C LEU A 55 -3.66 -19.46 11.14
N VAL A 56 -2.83 -19.74 12.14
CA VAL A 56 -1.39 -19.91 11.96
C VAL A 56 -1.05 -21.39 12.04
N VAL A 57 -0.49 -21.94 10.97
CA VAL A 57 -0.03 -23.34 10.91
C VAL A 57 1.50 -23.36 11.02
N GLN A 58 1.99 -23.69 12.22
CA GLN A 58 3.41 -23.79 12.51
C GLN A 58 3.82 -25.26 12.69
N GLY A 59 4.99 -25.62 12.17
CA GLY A 59 5.50 -26.99 12.25
C GLY A 59 6.87 -27.12 11.62
N GLY A 60 7.58 -28.21 11.94
CA GLY A 60 8.94 -28.46 11.46
C GLY A 60 9.06 -28.65 9.93
N PRO A 61 10.27 -28.65 9.37
CA PRO A 61 10.49 -29.01 7.97
C PRO A 61 9.86 -30.38 7.63
N GLY A 62 9.25 -30.50 6.45
CA GLY A 62 8.68 -31.78 5.97
C GLY A 62 7.32 -32.17 6.56
N THR A 63 6.73 -31.41 7.49
CA THR A 63 5.43 -31.76 8.12
C THR A 63 4.19 -31.49 7.25
N GLY A 64 4.35 -31.27 5.94
CA GLY A 64 3.23 -31.12 5.01
C GLY A 64 2.42 -29.81 5.14
N LYS A 65 2.90 -28.79 5.85
CA LYS A 65 2.18 -27.52 6.09
C LYS A 65 1.54 -26.92 4.85
N THR A 66 2.29 -26.85 3.75
CA THR A 66 1.80 -26.32 2.48
C THR A 66 0.65 -27.15 1.93
N ALA A 67 0.78 -28.49 1.94
CA ALA A 67 -0.30 -29.38 1.50
C ALA A 67 -1.54 -29.23 2.39
N VAL A 68 -1.38 -29.14 3.71
CA VAL A 68 -2.48 -28.89 4.65
C VAL A 68 -3.16 -27.55 4.37
N ALA A 69 -2.40 -26.49 4.12
CA ALA A 69 -2.94 -25.16 3.78
C ALA A 69 -3.71 -25.17 2.45
N LEU A 70 -3.22 -25.89 1.44
CA LEU A 70 -3.90 -26.03 0.16
C LEU A 70 -5.18 -26.87 0.27
N HIS A 71 -5.14 -28.00 0.97
CA HIS A 71 -6.34 -28.79 1.24
C HIS A 71 -7.37 -28.02 2.07
N ARG A 72 -6.92 -27.16 3.00
CA ARG A 72 -7.80 -26.22 3.69
C ARG A 72 -8.44 -25.24 2.71
N ALA A 73 -7.66 -24.58 1.87
CA ALA A 73 -8.18 -23.65 0.87
C ALA A 73 -9.22 -24.34 -0.05
N ALA A 74 -8.92 -25.56 -0.48
CA ALA A 74 -9.81 -26.44 -1.23
C ALA A 74 -11.14 -26.71 -0.50
N TYR A 75 -11.04 -27.17 0.77
CA TYR A 75 -12.18 -27.44 1.62
C TYR A 75 -13.06 -26.21 1.83
N LEU A 76 -12.45 -25.04 2.06
CA LEU A 76 -13.16 -23.78 2.27
C LEU A 76 -13.88 -23.33 0.99
N LEU A 77 -13.21 -23.39 -0.17
CA LEU A 77 -13.81 -23.04 -1.46
C LEU A 77 -14.98 -23.94 -1.81
N TYR A 78 -14.90 -25.23 -1.50
CA TYR A 78 -16.00 -26.18 -1.71
C TYR A 78 -17.15 -25.96 -0.72
N THR A 79 -16.86 -25.97 0.58
CA THR A 79 -17.86 -25.96 1.67
C THR A 79 -18.53 -24.60 1.83
N HIS A 80 -17.80 -23.51 1.54
CA HIS A 80 -18.29 -22.13 1.66
C HIS A 80 -18.35 -21.40 0.31
N ARG A 81 -18.59 -22.14 -0.78
CA ARG A 81 -18.60 -21.62 -2.16
C ARG A 81 -19.44 -20.36 -2.34
N GLU A 82 -20.64 -20.30 -1.73
CA GLU A 82 -21.56 -19.16 -1.89
C GLU A 82 -21.00 -17.88 -1.27
N ARG A 83 -20.21 -18.02 -0.20
CA ARG A 83 -19.57 -16.90 0.50
C ARG A 83 -18.27 -16.47 -0.21
N LEU A 84 -17.49 -17.43 -0.70
CA LEU A 84 -16.16 -17.18 -1.28
C LEU A 84 -16.19 -16.84 -2.78
N ALA A 85 -17.25 -17.21 -3.51
CA ALA A 85 -17.43 -16.87 -4.92
C ALA A 85 -17.39 -15.35 -5.21
N ARG A 86 -17.66 -14.52 -4.21
CA ARG A 86 -17.61 -13.04 -4.33
C ARG A 86 -16.28 -12.41 -3.91
N SER A 87 -15.43 -13.15 -3.19
CA SER A 87 -14.24 -12.59 -2.52
C SER A 87 -12.93 -13.15 -3.06
N GLY A 88 -12.96 -14.30 -3.74
CA GLY A 88 -11.76 -14.97 -4.24
C GLY A 88 -10.82 -15.47 -3.14
N LEU A 89 -9.69 -16.02 -3.55
CA LEU A 89 -8.59 -16.54 -2.75
C LEU A 89 -7.29 -15.91 -3.26
N LEU A 90 -6.64 -15.09 -2.43
CA LEU A 90 -5.29 -14.60 -2.70
C LEU A 90 -4.27 -15.51 -2.03
N VAL A 91 -3.39 -16.12 -2.83
CA VAL A 91 -2.21 -16.84 -2.34
C VAL A 91 -0.98 -16.01 -2.61
N VAL A 92 -0.29 -15.64 -1.53
CA VAL A 92 0.97 -14.91 -1.60
C VAL A 92 2.12 -15.89 -1.41
N GLY A 93 3.06 -15.88 -2.35
CA GLY A 93 4.18 -16.82 -2.38
C GLY A 93 5.54 -16.12 -2.40
N PRO A 94 6.59 -16.77 -1.87
CA PRO A 94 7.92 -16.18 -1.80
C PRO A 94 8.64 -16.18 -3.16
N THR A 95 8.28 -17.11 -4.06
CA THR A 95 8.93 -17.23 -5.37
C THR A 95 7.93 -17.58 -6.48
N PRO A 96 8.21 -17.19 -7.73
CA PRO A 96 7.39 -17.60 -8.88
C PRO A 96 7.31 -19.12 -9.04
N THR A 97 8.38 -19.85 -8.71
CA THR A 97 8.40 -21.33 -8.78
C THR A 97 7.46 -21.96 -7.77
N PHE A 98 7.44 -21.42 -6.54
CA PHE A 98 6.47 -21.84 -5.54
C PHE A 98 5.04 -21.59 -6.04
N LEU A 99 4.75 -20.38 -6.55
CA LEU A 99 3.41 -20.05 -7.04
C LEU A 99 2.96 -20.94 -8.20
N ARG A 100 3.84 -21.30 -9.14
CA ARG A 100 3.52 -22.28 -10.20
C ARG A 100 3.16 -23.65 -9.64
N TYR A 101 3.95 -24.15 -8.69
CA TYR A 101 3.62 -25.41 -8.02
C TYR A 101 2.24 -25.37 -7.35
N ILE A 102 1.89 -24.26 -6.71
CA ILE A 102 0.56 -24.08 -6.11
C ILE A 102 -0.54 -24.02 -7.18
N ALA A 103 -0.28 -23.34 -8.31
CA ALA A 103 -1.19 -23.26 -9.45
C ALA A 103 -1.55 -24.65 -10.00
N ASP A 104 -0.58 -25.58 -10.03
CA ASP A 104 -0.76 -26.95 -10.52
C ASP A 104 -1.51 -27.87 -9.54
N VAL A 105 -1.58 -27.50 -8.25
CA VAL A 105 -2.26 -28.28 -7.19
C VAL A 105 -3.69 -27.80 -6.94
N LEU A 106 -3.99 -26.52 -7.21
CA LEU A 106 -5.34 -25.96 -7.17
C LEU A 106 -6.31 -26.26 -8.35
N PRO A 107 -5.94 -26.84 -9.53
CA PRO A 107 -6.85 -26.98 -10.68
C PRO A 107 -8.08 -27.87 -10.41
N ALA A 108 -8.08 -28.66 -9.35
CA ALA A 108 -9.24 -29.48 -8.98
C ALA A 108 -10.45 -28.68 -8.42
N LEU A 109 -10.36 -27.34 -8.31
CA LEU A 109 -11.31 -26.54 -7.51
C LEU A 109 -12.32 -25.67 -8.26
N GLY A 110 -12.40 -25.77 -9.59
CA GLY A 110 -13.39 -25.00 -10.36
C GLY A 110 -12.98 -23.53 -10.48
N GLU A 111 -12.45 -23.21 -11.65
CA GLU A 111 -11.93 -21.89 -12.00
C GLU A 111 -12.98 -20.77 -11.86
N THR A 112 -12.78 -19.90 -10.88
CA THR A 112 -12.99 -18.43 -10.92
C THR A 112 -12.71 -17.89 -9.53
N GLY A 113 -11.58 -17.20 -9.35
CA GLY A 113 -11.31 -16.44 -8.12
C GLY A 113 -10.06 -16.82 -7.33
N VAL A 114 -9.10 -17.59 -7.86
CA VAL A 114 -7.77 -17.71 -7.23
C VAL A 114 -6.81 -16.70 -7.87
N LEU A 115 -6.23 -15.83 -7.05
CA LEU A 115 -5.14 -14.94 -7.42
C LEU A 115 -3.85 -15.41 -6.78
N LEU A 116 -2.81 -15.61 -7.60
CA LEU A 116 -1.48 -15.97 -7.15
C LEU A 116 -0.59 -14.75 -7.34
N SER A 117 0.04 -14.26 -6.27
CA SER A 117 0.90 -13.08 -6.35
C SER A 117 2.18 -13.26 -5.55
N GLY A 118 3.30 -12.79 -6.10
CA GLY A 118 4.54 -12.64 -5.36
C GLY A 118 4.54 -11.34 -4.54
N LEU A 119 5.42 -11.23 -3.54
CA LEU A 119 5.55 -10.01 -2.74
C LEU A 119 5.80 -8.75 -3.62
N GLY A 120 6.57 -8.90 -4.70
CA GLY A 120 6.85 -7.81 -5.66
C GLY A 120 5.66 -7.39 -6.53
N GLN A 121 4.54 -8.12 -6.48
CA GLN A 121 3.39 -7.98 -7.38
C GLN A 121 2.08 -7.73 -6.61
N LEU A 122 2.16 -7.40 -5.31
CA LEU A 122 0.97 -7.15 -4.50
C LEU A 122 0.26 -5.86 -4.90
N ARG A 123 1.03 -4.86 -5.37
CA ARG A 123 0.49 -3.63 -5.96
C ARG A 123 0.16 -3.83 -7.45
N PRO A 124 -1.09 -3.57 -7.90
CA PRO A 124 -1.47 -3.70 -9.31
C PRO A 124 -0.56 -2.91 -10.26
N GLY A 125 -0.19 -3.52 -11.39
CA GLY A 125 0.66 -2.87 -12.40
C GLY A 125 2.15 -2.81 -12.06
N LEU A 126 2.56 -3.24 -10.86
CA LEU A 126 3.96 -3.29 -10.44
C LEU A 126 4.49 -4.73 -10.44
N ASP A 127 5.71 -4.91 -10.93
CA ASP A 127 6.48 -6.15 -10.80
C ASP A 127 7.88 -5.82 -10.28
N ALA A 128 8.00 -5.71 -8.95
CA ALA A 128 9.22 -5.34 -8.27
C ALA A 128 10.16 -6.56 -8.14
N ARG A 129 11.20 -6.59 -8.98
CA ARG A 129 12.18 -7.70 -9.07
C ARG A 129 13.58 -7.34 -8.59
N GLY A 130 13.79 -6.09 -8.18
CA GLY A 130 15.06 -5.62 -7.66
C GLY A 130 15.45 -6.36 -6.39
N THR A 131 16.75 -6.40 -6.12
CA THR A 131 17.33 -7.05 -4.93
C THR A 131 17.89 -6.02 -3.96
N GLU A 132 17.74 -6.27 -2.67
CA GLU A 132 18.33 -5.47 -1.60
C GLU A 132 18.81 -6.35 -0.46
N THR A 133 19.58 -5.79 0.47
CA THR A 133 20.04 -6.56 1.62
C THR A 133 18.90 -6.78 2.63
N PRO A 134 18.96 -7.84 3.45
CA PRO A 134 17.95 -8.10 4.48
C PRO A 134 17.77 -6.93 5.45
N GLU A 135 18.84 -6.18 5.76
CA GLU A 135 18.81 -5.03 6.66
C GLU A 135 17.99 -3.87 6.07
N VAL A 136 18.10 -3.62 4.76
CA VAL A 136 17.29 -2.60 4.08
C VAL A 136 15.81 -3.02 4.04
N ALA A 137 15.55 -4.29 3.69
CA ALA A 137 14.19 -4.82 3.66
C ALA A 137 13.51 -4.80 5.04
N GLU A 138 14.26 -5.13 6.11
CA GLU A 138 13.78 -5.05 7.50
C GLU A 138 13.44 -3.60 7.86
N LEU A 139 14.33 -2.65 7.59
CA LEU A 139 14.12 -1.23 7.89
C LEU A 139 12.87 -0.68 7.18
N LYS A 140 12.70 -1.01 5.90
CA LYS A 140 11.50 -0.64 5.11
C LYS A 140 10.22 -1.28 5.65
N GLY A 141 10.32 -2.49 6.22
CA GLY A 141 9.21 -3.22 6.82
C GLY A 141 8.73 -2.71 8.18
N ARG A 142 9.42 -1.75 8.80
CA ARG A 142 9.03 -1.19 10.10
C ARG A 142 7.84 -0.23 9.97
N LEU A 143 6.92 -0.27 10.94
CA LEU A 143 5.80 0.70 11.03
C LEU A 143 6.27 2.16 11.12
N ALA A 144 7.49 2.42 11.59
CA ALA A 144 8.09 3.75 11.60
C ALA A 144 8.15 4.38 10.20
N MET A 145 8.19 3.58 9.13
CA MET A 145 8.14 4.07 7.75
C MET A 145 6.82 4.79 7.43
N VAL A 146 5.72 4.45 8.07
CA VAL A 146 4.44 5.15 7.87
C VAL A 146 4.58 6.64 8.24
N ASP A 147 5.26 6.94 9.35
CA ASP A 147 5.49 8.31 9.77
C ASP A 147 6.49 9.03 8.85
N VAL A 148 7.50 8.31 8.36
CA VAL A 148 8.45 8.80 7.35
C VAL A 148 7.73 9.21 6.07
N LEU A 149 6.84 8.35 5.54
CA LEU A 149 6.07 8.63 4.33
C LEU A 149 5.10 9.81 4.53
N LYS A 150 4.38 9.87 5.65
CA LYS A 150 3.53 11.03 6.00
C LYS A 150 4.32 12.33 6.09
N ALA A 151 5.52 12.28 6.68
CA ALA A 151 6.41 13.43 6.75
C ALA A 151 6.94 13.82 5.36
N ALA A 152 7.26 12.84 4.50
CA ALA A 152 7.71 13.07 3.13
C ALA A 152 6.64 13.73 2.27
N VAL A 153 5.38 13.30 2.36
CA VAL A 153 4.25 13.97 1.69
C VAL A 153 4.12 15.41 2.18
N ARG A 154 4.16 15.64 3.49
CA ARG A 154 4.08 17.00 4.07
C ARG A 154 5.24 17.91 3.72
N ASP A 155 6.45 17.36 3.48
CA ASP A 155 7.63 18.13 3.02
C ASP A 155 7.41 18.74 1.63
N ARG A 156 6.46 18.19 0.84
CA ARG A 156 6.09 18.73 -0.48
C ARG A 156 5.11 19.89 -0.43
N GLU A 157 4.48 20.14 0.71
CA GLU A 157 3.51 21.23 0.91
C GLU A 157 4.22 22.52 1.40
N VAL A 158 4.99 23.11 0.49
CA VAL A 158 5.92 24.19 0.77
C VAL A 158 5.21 25.55 0.75
N VAL A 159 5.57 26.42 1.71
CA VAL A 159 5.15 27.84 1.70
C VAL A 159 6.40 28.71 1.61
N PRO A 160 6.49 29.63 0.63
CA PRO A 160 7.60 30.58 0.54
C PRO A 160 7.73 31.43 1.80
N ARG A 161 8.88 31.37 2.49
CA ARG A 161 9.10 32.05 3.78
C ARG A 161 8.95 33.57 3.72
N GLY A 162 9.27 34.18 2.58
CA GLY A 162 9.20 35.64 2.35
C GLY A 162 7.92 36.12 1.65
N GLY A 163 6.96 35.22 1.39
CA GLY A 163 5.90 35.50 0.44
C GLY A 163 6.38 35.41 -1.02
N ARG A 164 5.57 35.90 -1.95
CA ARG A 164 5.85 35.88 -3.38
C ARG A 164 5.18 37.08 -4.06
N ASP A 165 5.93 37.77 -4.92
CA ASP A 165 5.36 38.76 -5.82
C ASP A 165 4.99 38.09 -7.15
N LEU A 166 3.80 38.40 -7.64
CA LEU A 166 3.31 38.03 -8.96
C LEU A 166 3.08 39.28 -9.80
N VAL A 167 3.21 39.16 -11.12
CA VAL A 167 2.81 40.19 -12.07
C VAL A 167 1.75 39.55 -12.95
N VAL A 168 0.53 40.07 -12.86
CA VAL A 168 -0.61 39.59 -13.66
C VAL A 168 -1.17 40.79 -14.42
N ASP A 169 -1.21 40.70 -15.74
CA ASP A 169 -1.60 41.79 -16.65
C ASP A 169 -0.93 43.14 -16.35
N GLY A 170 0.37 43.08 -16.03
CA GLY A 170 1.17 44.26 -15.68
C GLY A 170 0.95 44.80 -14.25
N VAL A 171 0.01 44.24 -13.49
CA VAL A 171 -0.27 44.60 -12.10
C VAL A 171 0.58 43.75 -11.16
N ARG A 172 1.38 44.40 -10.30
CA ARG A 172 2.18 43.71 -9.28
C ARG A 172 1.34 43.37 -8.05
N ILE A 173 1.22 42.09 -7.74
CA ILE A 173 0.50 41.55 -6.59
C ILE A 173 1.50 40.95 -5.60
N GLY A 174 1.53 41.47 -4.37
CA GLY A 174 2.37 40.93 -3.30
C GLY A 174 1.59 39.96 -2.43
N LEU A 175 1.98 38.67 -2.44
CA LEU A 175 1.38 37.62 -1.62
C LEU A 175 2.22 37.40 -0.37
N ARG A 176 1.62 37.60 0.80
CA ARG A 176 2.32 37.47 2.08
C ARG A 176 2.37 36.01 2.53
N GLY A 177 3.44 35.61 3.23
CA GLY A 177 3.58 34.26 3.79
C GLY A 177 2.40 33.78 4.66
N PRO A 178 1.83 34.62 5.54
CA PRO A 178 0.62 34.25 6.30
C PRO A 178 -0.58 33.94 5.42
N ASP A 179 -0.81 34.71 4.35
CA ASP A 179 -1.94 34.50 3.44
C ASP A 179 -1.79 33.14 2.73
N LEU A 180 -0.59 32.84 2.22
CA LEU A 180 -0.26 31.55 1.60
C LEU A 180 -0.36 30.37 2.57
N THR A 181 -0.03 30.59 3.85
CA THR A 181 -0.20 29.59 4.91
C THR A 181 -1.67 29.29 5.18
N SER A 182 -2.53 30.31 5.13
CA SER A 182 -3.98 30.15 5.22
C SER A 182 -4.52 29.33 4.05
N CYS A 183 -4.11 29.61 2.81
CA CYS A 183 -4.47 28.80 1.64
C CYS A 183 -4.09 27.32 1.82
N ARG A 184 -2.85 27.03 2.25
CA ARG A 184 -2.41 25.65 2.54
C ARG A 184 -3.29 24.98 3.60
N THR A 185 -3.69 25.73 4.62
CA THR A 185 -4.55 25.22 5.69
C THR A 185 -5.95 24.86 5.17
N VAL A 186 -6.48 25.61 4.20
CA VAL A 186 -7.74 25.27 3.53
C VAL A 186 -7.63 23.93 2.80
N GLY A 187 -6.56 23.73 2.01
CA GLY A 187 -6.31 22.45 1.33
C GLY A 187 -6.27 21.27 2.31
N ARG A 188 -5.43 21.37 3.35
CA ARG A 188 -5.29 20.32 4.38
C ARG A 188 -6.59 19.98 5.14
N ARG A 189 -7.54 20.90 5.21
CA ARG A 189 -8.86 20.67 5.83
C ARG A 189 -9.83 20.00 4.88
N ALA A 190 -9.68 20.23 3.57
CA ALA A 190 -10.57 19.67 2.56
C ALA A 190 -10.37 18.16 2.39
N SER A 191 -9.13 17.68 2.45
CA SER A 191 -8.83 16.25 2.45
C SER A 191 -7.56 15.93 3.24
N ARG A 192 -7.49 14.70 3.74
CA ARG A 192 -6.26 14.13 4.31
C ARG A 192 -5.30 13.61 3.22
N MET A 193 -5.83 13.35 2.02
CA MET A 193 -5.09 12.86 0.87
C MET A 193 -4.53 14.04 0.07
N HIS A 194 -3.23 14.00 -0.25
CA HIS A 194 -2.50 15.16 -0.77
C HIS A 194 -3.03 15.67 -2.11
N ASN A 195 -3.22 14.80 -3.11
CA ASN A 195 -3.68 15.19 -4.44
C ASN A 195 -5.14 15.65 -4.40
N LEU A 196 -6.01 14.95 -3.65
CA LEU A 196 -7.41 15.35 -3.47
C LEU A 196 -7.60 16.67 -2.72
N ALA A 197 -6.63 17.09 -1.91
CA ALA A 197 -6.64 18.39 -1.24
C ALA A 197 -6.25 19.55 -2.18
N ARG A 198 -5.56 19.26 -3.29
CA ARG A 198 -4.99 20.26 -4.20
C ARG A 198 -6.06 21.16 -4.85
N PRO A 199 -7.21 20.68 -5.34
CA PRO A 199 -8.23 21.57 -5.92
C PRO A 199 -8.74 22.64 -4.93
N ALA A 200 -8.92 22.27 -3.66
CA ALA A 200 -9.34 23.22 -2.62
C ALA A 200 -8.24 24.24 -2.30
N PHE A 201 -6.98 23.80 -2.24
CA PHE A 201 -5.83 24.70 -2.10
C PHE A 201 -5.72 25.67 -3.28
N ALA A 202 -5.77 25.16 -4.51
CA ALA A 202 -5.67 25.94 -5.74
C ALA A 202 -6.75 27.02 -5.80
N ARG A 203 -8.01 26.67 -5.49
CA ARG A 203 -9.12 27.63 -5.40
C ARG A 203 -8.84 28.73 -4.38
N ALA A 204 -8.34 28.38 -3.19
CA ALA A 204 -8.01 29.35 -2.15
C ALA A 204 -6.87 30.31 -2.57
N VAL A 205 -5.90 29.85 -3.36
CA VAL A 205 -4.84 30.72 -3.92
C VAL A 205 -5.42 31.64 -5.00
N VAL A 206 -6.23 31.11 -5.91
CA VAL A 206 -6.88 31.91 -6.97
C VAL A 206 -7.78 32.99 -6.35
N ASP A 207 -8.59 32.66 -5.34
CA ASP A 207 -9.43 33.63 -4.63
C ASP A 207 -8.58 34.73 -3.98
N LEU A 208 -7.48 34.36 -3.32
CA LEU A 208 -6.54 35.32 -2.72
C LEU A 208 -5.95 36.27 -3.78
N VAL A 209 -5.51 35.75 -4.93
CA VAL A 209 -4.93 36.56 -6.01
C VAL A 209 -5.98 37.48 -6.60
N THR A 210 -7.19 36.98 -6.83
CA THR A 210 -8.34 37.72 -7.35
C THR A 210 -8.69 38.90 -6.43
N ASP A 211 -8.81 38.65 -5.13
CA ASP A 211 -9.10 39.69 -4.14
C ASP A 211 -8.04 40.79 -4.12
N ARG A 212 -6.76 40.41 -4.24
CA ARG A 212 -5.64 41.37 -4.27
C ARG A 212 -5.59 42.17 -5.57
N PHE A 213 -5.91 41.54 -6.71
CA PHE A 213 -5.94 42.18 -8.01
C PHE A 213 -7.08 43.22 -8.10
N LEU A 214 -8.30 42.80 -7.74
CA LEU A 214 -9.47 43.68 -7.68
C LEU A 214 -9.27 44.84 -6.70
N GLY A 215 -8.69 44.56 -5.53
CA GLY A 215 -8.35 45.58 -4.56
C GLY A 215 -7.31 46.59 -5.07
N ARG A 216 -6.46 46.23 -6.03
CA ARG A 216 -5.47 47.14 -6.62
C ARG A 216 -6.06 48.00 -7.73
N ILE A 217 -6.81 47.37 -8.65
CA ILE A 217 -7.51 48.08 -9.73
C ILE A 217 -8.57 49.04 -9.18
N GLY A 218 -9.38 48.59 -8.20
CA GLY A 218 -10.42 49.41 -7.59
C GLY A 218 -9.88 50.63 -6.83
N ASN A 219 -8.62 50.58 -6.36
CA ASN A 219 -7.97 51.72 -5.71
C ASN A 219 -7.32 52.71 -6.70
N ASP A 220 -6.89 52.24 -7.88
CA ASP A 220 -6.35 53.09 -8.94
C ASP A 220 -7.47 53.87 -9.66
N VAL A 221 -8.69 53.32 -9.73
CA VAL A 221 -9.90 54.03 -10.18
C VAL A 221 -10.52 54.80 -9.01
N ARG A 222 -9.86 55.89 -8.59
CA ARG A 222 -10.37 56.78 -7.52
C ARG A 222 -11.76 57.35 -7.88
N GLY A 223 -12.81 56.78 -7.31
CA GLY A 223 -14.12 57.43 -7.18
C GLY A 223 -15.36 56.66 -7.64
N ALA A 224 -15.25 55.44 -8.15
CA ALA A 224 -16.42 54.62 -8.45
C ALA A 224 -16.62 53.58 -7.34
N GLU A 225 -17.72 53.66 -6.61
CA GLU A 225 -18.27 52.51 -5.88
C GLU A 225 -18.17 51.29 -6.80
N SER A 226 -17.56 50.19 -6.33
CA SER A 226 -17.22 49.02 -7.15
C SER A 226 -18.43 48.56 -7.99
N LEU A 227 -18.48 48.97 -9.26
CA LEU A 227 -19.55 48.67 -10.22
C LEU A 227 -19.45 47.24 -10.78
N LEU A 228 -18.56 46.42 -10.23
CA LEU A 228 -18.33 45.06 -10.71
C LEU A 228 -19.52 44.18 -10.33
N SER A 229 -20.14 43.61 -11.35
CA SER A 229 -21.15 42.57 -11.18
C SER A 229 -20.49 41.28 -10.69
N ARG A 230 -21.30 40.35 -10.19
CA ARG A 230 -20.81 39.00 -9.84
C ARG A 230 -20.15 38.29 -11.03
N ARG A 231 -20.63 38.55 -12.25
CA ARG A 231 -20.06 37.97 -13.47
C ARG A 231 -18.65 38.50 -13.74
N ASP A 232 -18.43 39.79 -13.58
CA ASP A 232 -17.11 40.40 -13.80
C ASP A 232 -16.06 39.82 -12.82
N VAL A 233 -16.46 39.55 -11.58
CA VAL A 233 -15.58 38.91 -10.58
C VAL A 233 -15.29 37.45 -10.95
N ASP A 234 -16.29 36.71 -11.43
CA ASP A 234 -16.10 35.32 -11.85
C ASP A 234 -15.21 35.23 -13.11
N ASP A 235 -15.32 36.18 -14.04
CA ASP A 235 -14.46 36.26 -15.22
C ASP A 235 -13.00 36.53 -14.83
N VAL A 236 -12.76 37.51 -13.95
CA VAL A 236 -11.41 37.77 -13.40
C VAL A 236 -10.88 36.55 -12.67
N ARG A 237 -11.70 35.84 -11.89
CA ARG A 237 -11.29 34.61 -11.21
C ARG A 237 -10.82 33.55 -12.21
N GLN A 238 -11.53 33.38 -13.34
CA GLN A 238 -11.13 32.42 -14.38
C GLN A 238 -9.82 32.82 -15.08
N GLU A 239 -9.62 34.12 -15.30
CA GLU A 239 -8.36 34.66 -15.81
C GLU A 239 -7.20 34.39 -14.84
N MET A 240 -7.38 34.67 -13.54
CA MET A 240 -6.37 34.39 -12.51
C MET A 240 -6.06 32.89 -12.39
N ALA A 241 -7.06 32.02 -12.53
CA ALA A 241 -6.87 30.57 -12.56
C ALA A 241 -6.08 30.10 -13.81
N SER A 242 -6.11 30.91 -14.88
CA SER A 242 -5.45 30.62 -16.15
C SER A 242 -4.06 31.23 -16.29
N ASP A 243 -3.73 32.21 -15.45
CA ASP A 243 -2.42 32.85 -15.42
C ASP A 243 -1.28 31.86 -15.13
N ALA A 244 -0.19 31.97 -15.89
CA ALA A 244 0.96 31.09 -15.79
C ALA A 244 1.72 31.27 -14.46
N GLY A 245 1.77 32.50 -13.93
CA GLY A 245 2.42 32.80 -12.66
C GLY A 245 1.66 32.22 -11.46
N VAL A 246 0.33 32.33 -11.47
CA VAL A 246 -0.55 31.72 -10.47
C VAL A 246 -0.45 30.19 -10.51
N ARG A 247 -0.51 29.58 -11.70
CA ARG A 247 -0.34 28.12 -11.84
C ARG A 247 1.02 27.65 -11.34
N ALA A 248 2.10 28.32 -11.73
CA ALA A 248 3.45 28.00 -11.27
C ALA A 248 3.61 28.14 -9.74
N LEU A 249 2.93 29.12 -9.12
CA LEU A 249 2.89 29.25 -7.67
C LEU A 249 2.17 28.07 -7.01
N ILE A 250 1.01 27.68 -7.54
CA ILE A 250 0.24 26.54 -7.05
C ILE A 250 1.06 25.26 -7.17
N ASP A 251 1.67 24.99 -8.32
CA ASP A 251 2.49 23.80 -8.56
C ASP A 251 3.74 23.77 -7.67
N GLY A 252 4.38 24.91 -7.44
CA GLY A 252 5.54 25.00 -6.57
C GLY A 252 5.23 24.81 -5.08
N MET A 253 4.01 25.14 -4.64
CA MET A 253 3.58 25.01 -3.25
C MET A 253 2.89 23.68 -2.95
N TRP A 254 2.20 23.13 -3.94
CA TRP A 254 1.40 21.91 -3.84
C TRP A 254 1.44 21.14 -5.17
N PRO A 255 2.57 20.47 -5.46
CA PRO A 255 2.73 19.70 -6.69
C PRO A 255 1.76 18.52 -6.71
N VAL A 256 1.35 18.08 -7.89
CA VAL A 256 0.72 16.76 -8.04
C VAL A 256 1.83 15.72 -7.96
N LEU A 257 1.65 14.68 -7.14
CA LEU A 257 2.67 13.67 -6.89
C LEU A 257 2.16 12.29 -7.27
N SER A 258 3.06 11.48 -7.84
CA SER A 258 2.88 10.03 -7.86
C SER A 258 3.67 9.36 -6.71
N PRO A 259 3.20 8.19 -6.23
CA PRO A 259 3.93 7.39 -5.24
C PRO A 259 5.37 7.10 -5.67
N GLU A 260 5.55 6.70 -6.93
CA GLU A 260 6.85 6.32 -7.51
C GLU A 260 7.81 7.51 -7.51
N GLN A 261 7.33 8.68 -7.95
CA GLN A 261 8.13 9.89 -7.98
C GLN A 261 8.55 10.30 -6.56
N LEU A 262 7.58 10.34 -5.62
CA LEU A 262 7.86 10.75 -4.26
C LEU A 262 8.87 9.82 -3.58
N LEU A 263 8.71 8.50 -3.73
CA LEU A 263 9.59 7.53 -3.12
C LEU A 263 10.99 7.54 -3.76
N ARG A 264 11.11 7.66 -5.09
CA ARG A 264 12.41 7.79 -5.77
C ARG A 264 13.15 9.03 -5.31
N GLU A 265 12.49 10.19 -5.33
CA GLU A 265 13.10 11.45 -4.93
C GLU A 265 13.44 11.50 -3.43
N LEU A 266 12.65 10.84 -2.58
CA LEU A 266 12.96 10.70 -1.16
C LEU A 266 14.24 9.89 -0.97
N MET A 267 14.33 8.70 -1.58
CA MET A 267 15.44 7.78 -1.36
C MET A 267 16.74 8.22 -2.05
N ALA A 268 16.64 9.08 -3.07
CA ALA A 268 17.80 9.61 -3.79
C ALA A 268 18.47 10.82 -3.14
N ASP A 269 17.81 11.47 -2.17
CA ASP A 269 18.31 12.71 -1.54
C ASP A 269 18.53 12.48 -0.03
N PRO A 270 19.80 12.34 0.42
CA PRO A 270 20.13 12.17 1.83
C PRO A 270 19.55 13.26 2.75
N ASP A 271 19.41 14.49 2.25
CA ASP A 271 18.88 15.59 3.04
C ASP A 271 17.36 15.51 3.17
N ARG A 272 16.66 14.98 2.16
CA ARG A 272 15.22 14.62 2.30
C ARG A 272 15.04 13.54 3.34
N ILE A 273 15.82 12.45 3.26
CA ILE A 273 15.78 11.35 4.23
C ILE A 273 15.96 11.91 5.65
N ARG A 274 16.99 12.73 5.88
CA ARG A 274 17.25 13.35 7.19
C ARG A 274 16.07 14.19 7.71
N ARG A 275 15.40 14.96 6.85
CA ARG A 275 14.26 15.80 7.25
C ARG A 275 13.08 15.00 7.76
N VAL A 276 12.85 13.80 7.22
CA VAL A 276 11.68 12.96 7.52
C VAL A 276 11.96 11.84 8.53
N THR A 277 13.23 11.53 8.81
CA THR A 277 13.67 10.48 9.75
C THR A 277 14.21 11.06 11.06
N LYS A 278 13.42 11.92 11.71
CA LYS A 278 13.83 12.52 12.99
C LYS A 278 14.00 11.43 14.05
N GLY A 279 15.15 11.42 14.73
CA GLY A 279 15.46 10.43 15.77
C GLY A 279 16.13 9.14 15.28
N TRP A 280 16.25 8.93 13.96
CA TRP A 280 16.96 7.79 13.40
C TRP A 280 18.48 7.98 13.46
N THR A 281 19.24 6.89 13.43
CA THR A 281 20.70 6.95 13.34
C THR A 281 21.15 7.27 11.91
N ASP A 282 22.39 7.74 11.74
CA ASP A 282 22.93 7.97 10.40
C ASP A 282 23.15 6.67 9.61
N GLU A 283 23.37 5.55 10.30
CA GLU A 283 23.47 4.22 9.69
C GLU A 283 22.12 3.80 9.09
N GLU A 284 21.02 3.96 9.84
CA GLU A 284 19.67 3.67 9.33
C GLU A 284 19.33 4.54 8.13
N ARG A 285 19.69 5.84 8.16
CA ARG A 285 19.48 6.74 7.03
C ARG A 285 20.28 6.33 5.80
N ALA A 286 21.50 5.87 5.99
CA ALA A 286 22.35 5.40 4.90
C ALA A 286 21.77 4.16 4.21
N LEU A 287 21.10 3.27 4.95
CA LEU A 287 20.43 2.09 4.40
C LEU A 287 19.26 2.43 3.47
N LEU A 288 18.55 3.54 3.71
CA LEU A 288 17.47 3.99 2.84
C LEU A 288 17.96 4.64 1.54
N HIS A 289 19.16 5.22 1.56
CA HIS A 289 19.65 5.98 0.41
C HIS A 289 19.99 5.07 -0.77
N ARG A 290 19.42 5.38 -1.93
CA ARG A 290 19.74 4.70 -3.21
C ARG A 290 19.53 5.62 -4.40
N PRO A 291 20.18 5.35 -5.55
CA PRO A 291 19.97 6.11 -6.79
C PRO A 291 18.49 6.18 -7.21
N ALA A 292 18.10 7.29 -7.83
CA ALA A 292 16.72 7.53 -8.26
C ALA A 292 16.24 6.56 -9.35
N ASP A 293 17.17 5.95 -10.10
CA ASP A 293 16.93 4.98 -11.18
C ASP A 293 16.98 3.52 -10.71
N ALA A 294 17.25 3.27 -9.41
CA ALA A 294 17.26 1.93 -8.85
C ALA A 294 15.95 1.18 -9.14
N GLU A 295 16.06 -0.13 -9.37
CA GLU A 295 14.92 -1.01 -9.55
C GLU A 295 14.08 -1.09 -8.27
N TRP A 296 12.77 -1.27 -8.45
CA TRP A 296 11.87 -1.52 -7.33
C TRP A 296 12.11 -2.91 -6.75
N THR A 297 12.22 -2.97 -5.43
CA THR A 297 12.37 -4.21 -4.68
C THR A 297 11.02 -4.61 -4.04
N PRO A 298 10.83 -5.88 -3.67
CA PRO A 298 9.61 -6.30 -2.98
C PRO A 298 9.29 -5.50 -1.71
N ALA A 299 10.29 -5.00 -0.97
CA ALA A 299 10.04 -4.19 0.23
C ALA A 299 9.57 -2.76 -0.07
N ASP A 300 9.68 -2.29 -1.33
CA ASP A 300 9.13 -1.00 -1.74
C ASP A 300 7.62 -1.05 -1.99
N VAL A 301 7.09 -2.24 -2.31
CA VAL A 301 5.68 -2.43 -2.63
C VAL A 301 4.74 -1.89 -1.54
N PRO A 302 4.85 -2.30 -0.26
CA PRO A 302 3.99 -1.77 0.79
C PRO A 302 4.15 -0.26 1.01
N LEU A 303 5.34 0.29 0.74
CA LEU A 303 5.56 1.74 0.84
C LEU A 303 4.83 2.50 -0.28
N LEU A 304 4.84 1.95 -1.50
CA LEU A 304 4.13 2.52 -2.64
C LEU A 304 2.61 2.43 -2.45
N GLU A 305 2.09 1.32 -1.91
CA GLU A 305 0.67 1.18 -1.59
C GLU A 305 0.22 2.16 -0.49
N GLU A 306 1.00 2.33 0.57
CA GLU A 306 0.71 3.35 1.60
C GLU A 306 0.75 4.77 0.99
N LEU A 307 1.65 5.02 0.03
CA LEU A 307 1.69 6.30 -0.68
C LEU A 307 0.50 6.50 -1.62
N ASP A 308 -0.04 5.46 -2.26
CA ASP A 308 -1.29 5.56 -3.03
C ASP A 308 -2.42 6.10 -2.14
N GLU A 309 -2.55 5.57 -0.92
CA GLU A 309 -3.55 5.99 0.07
C GLU A 309 -3.30 7.42 0.59
N LEU A 310 -2.04 7.78 0.87
CA LEU A 310 -1.69 9.11 1.39
C LEU A 310 -1.83 10.21 0.32
N LEU A 311 -1.57 9.89 -0.94
CA LEU A 311 -1.67 10.84 -2.03
C LEU A 311 -3.10 10.94 -2.54
N GLY A 312 -3.79 9.80 -2.68
CA GLY A 312 -5.06 9.70 -3.36
C GLY A 312 -4.93 9.97 -4.87
N HIS A 313 -5.93 9.52 -5.62
CA HIS A 313 -6.01 9.79 -7.05
C HIS A 313 -7.05 10.89 -7.31
N ASP A 314 -6.59 12.03 -7.86
CA ASP A 314 -7.48 13.10 -8.31
C ASP A 314 -7.81 12.90 -9.79
N ASP A 315 -8.91 12.20 -10.05
CA ASP A 315 -9.46 11.92 -11.39
C ASP A 315 -10.30 13.08 -11.95
N SER A 316 -10.30 14.26 -11.30
CA SER A 316 -11.12 15.41 -11.72
C SER A 316 -10.79 15.88 -13.14
N ALA A 317 -9.52 15.78 -13.56
CA ALA A 317 -9.09 16.15 -14.91
C ALA A 317 -9.51 15.10 -15.96
N GLU A 318 -9.48 13.82 -15.61
CA GLU A 318 -9.93 12.72 -16.46
C GLU A 318 -11.45 12.81 -16.66
N ARG A 319 -12.22 13.02 -15.58
CA ARG A 319 -13.67 13.22 -15.63
C ARG A 319 -14.09 14.47 -16.43
N ALA A 320 -13.25 15.51 -16.48
CA ALA A 320 -13.51 16.70 -17.28
C ALA A 320 -13.17 16.52 -18.77
N ALA A 321 -12.30 15.57 -19.13
CA ALA A 321 -11.99 15.22 -20.52
C ALA A 321 -13.00 14.25 -21.14
N GLU A 322 -13.72 13.50 -20.30
CA GLU A 322 -14.78 12.57 -20.71
C GLU A 322 -16.17 13.22 -20.82
N ALA A 323 -16.35 14.46 -20.34
CA ALA A 323 -17.62 15.21 -20.32
C ALA A 323 -17.71 16.25 -21.44
#